data_AF-A0A090FNP9-F1
#
_entry.id   AF-A0A090FNP9-F1
#
_cell.length_a   1.000
_cell.length_b   1.000
_cell.length_c   1.000
_cell.angle_alpha   90.00
_cell.angle_beta   90.00
_cell.angle_gamma   90.00
#
_symmetry.space_group_name_H-M   'P 1'
#
loop_
_entity.id
_entity.type
_entity.pdbx_description
1 polymer ?
#
loop_
_entity_poly.entity_id
_entity_poly.type
_entity_poly.pdbx_seq_one_letter_code
_entity_poly.pdbx_strand_id
1 'polypeptide(L)'
;MDSTRINGIGSLPSLARYVDRQDDDLFRQALKQARSSTVALVSANAPIWRSSAPYEDFSHGGYSWNNDIWGGKGAGPQTISVYADNQWSVWSNQPNTGGIKSYPHQAFNVGKPLSSIKTLTGSFNQDVPSGGAWDTAYDIWDSSHQNEIMLWTNHTGNPDGSGNVKPISSQYDPSGAAIPVFSNVNVGGANWNVFEGSNGQRVISLVRTSKTDSGTVDIKAVLEWLKSKGCFGDISVGSIQYGVEITGSPGGANFNFKNCSVTST
;
A
#
# COMPACT_ATOMS: atom_id res chain seq x y z
N MET A 1 16.31 0.20 14.17
CA MET A 1 16.38 0.30 12.70
C MET A 1 16.37 -1.11 12.18
N ASP A 2 15.19 -1.63 11.84
CA ASP A 2 15.05 -2.87 11.07
C ASP A 2 14.12 -2.51 9.91
N SER A 3 14.73 -2.10 8.81
CA SER A 3 14.04 -1.88 7.55
C SER A 3 14.44 -3.02 6.63
N THR A 4 13.54 -3.99 6.46
CA THR A 4 13.67 -5.06 5.49
C THR A 4 12.38 -5.16 4.68
N ARG A 5 12.07 -4.09 3.93
CA ARG A 5 11.14 -4.15 2.80
C ARG A 5 11.93 -4.55 1.56
N ILE A 6 11.46 -5.57 0.84
CA ILE A 6 11.98 -5.92 -0.48
C ILE A 6 11.43 -4.88 -1.46
N ASN A 7 12.34 -4.30 -2.25
CA ASN A 7 12.07 -3.37 -3.35
C ASN A 7 10.88 -3.87 -4.18
N GLY A 8 9.99 -2.97 -4.63
CA GLY A 8 8.81 -3.25 -5.48
C GLY A 8 9.12 -3.81 -6.89
N ILE A 9 10.19 -4.60 -7.01
CA ILE A 9 10.53 -5.39 -8.18
C ILE A 9 9.58 -6.59 -8.17
N GLY A 10 8.64 -6.59 -9.11
CA GLY A 10 7.82 -7.76 -9.41
C GLY A 10 8.67 -9.03 -9.47
N SER A 11 8.10 -10.11 -8.98
CA SER A 11 8.66 -11.46 -8.89
C SER A 11 9.50 -11.85 -10.13
N LEU A 12 10.80 -12.10 -9.94
CA LEU A 12 11.58 -12.92 -10.86
C LEU A 12 11.26 -14.41 -10.59
N PRO A 13 11.18 -15.25 -11.63
CA PRO A 13 10.57 -16.58 -11.53
C PRO A 13 11.37 -17.50 -10.60
N SER A 14 10.72 -18.02 -9.55
CA SER A 14 11.36 -18.95 -8.62
C SER A 14 11.14 -20.41 -9.04
N LEU A 15 12.23 -21.19 -9.00
CA LEU A 15 12.26 -22.62 -9.25
C LEU A 15 11.45 -23.38 -8.20
N ALA A 16 10.56 -24.25 -8.67
CA ALA A 16 9.75 -25.16 -7.86
C ALA A 16 10.60 -26.02 -6.91
N ARG A 17 10.29 -25.96 -5.60
CA ARG A 17 10.60 -27.03 -4.64
C ARG A 17 9.42 -27.25 -3.68
N TYR A 18 8.73 -28.35 -3.96
CA TYR A 18 7.97 -29.27 -3.10
C TYR A 18 7.76 -28.85 -1.62
N VAL A 19 6.49 -28.68 -1.22
CA VAL A 19 6.05 -28.49 0.17
C VAL A 19 5.33 -29.76 0.66
N ASP A 20 5.63 -30.14 1.90
CA ASP A 20 5.24 -31.38 2.58
C ASP A 20 3.78 -31.34 3.10
N ARG A 21 3.13 -32.51 3.14
CA ARG A 21 1.68 -32.74 3.33
C ARG A 21 1.12 -32.41 4.74
N GLN A 22 1.93 -31.92 5.68
CA GLN A 22 1.49 -31.67 7.05
C GLN A 22 0.87 -30.28 7.27
N ASP A 23 1.10 -29.32 6.37
CA ASP A 23 0.57 -27.95 6.49
C ASP A 23 -0.91 -27.80 6.07
N ASP A 24 -1.45 -28.78 5.32
CA ASP A 24 -2.84 -28.79 4.85
C ASP A 24 -3.87 -28.99 5.98
N ASP A 25 -3.49 -29.69 7.06
CA ASP A 25 -4.43 -30.03 8.15
C ASP A 25 -4.59 -28.88 9.16
N LEU A 26 -3.54 -28.09 9.39
CA LEU A 26 -3.60 -26.87 10.20
C LEU A 26 -4.43 -25.78 9.51
N PHE A 27 -4.34 -25.71 8.18
CA PHE A 27 -5.16 -24.82 7.35
C PHE A 27 -6.67 -25.14 7.46
N ARG A 28 -7.03 -26.43 7.51
CA ARG A 28 -8.43 -26.89 7.66
C ARG A 28 -9.01 -26.66 9.06
N GLN A 29 -8.18 -26.65 10.11
CA GLN A 29 -8.65 -26.39 11.48
C GLN A 29 -8.97 -24.91 11.72
N ALA A 30 -8.18 -23.99 11.15
CA ALA A 30 -8.44 -22.55 11.29
C ALA A 30 -9.76 -22.12 10.63
N LEU A 31 -10.12 -22.72 9.49
CA LEU A 31 -11.40 -22.46 8.80
C LEU A 31 -12.64 -22.93 9.58
N LYS A 32 -12.50 -23.88 10.51
CA LYS A 32 -13.63 -24.43 11.28
C LYS A 32 -14.00 -23.62 12.52
N GLN A 33 -13.12 -22.75 13.03
CA GLN A 33 -13.39 -21.97 14.25
C GLN A 33 -13.96 -20.56 14.01
N ALA A 34 -14.04 -20.09 12.76
CA ALA A 34 -14.54 -18.75 12.43
C ALA A 34 -16.03 -18.71 12.00
N ARG A 35 -16.91 -19.43 12.69
CA ARG A 35 -18.37 -19.30 12.50
C ARG A 35 -19.05 -18.78 13.77
N SER A 36 -19.12 -17.46 13.92
CA SER A 36 -20.25 -16.79 14.58
C SER A 36 -20.37 -15.31 14.19
N SER A 37 -21.23 -15.06 13.22
CA SER A 37 -22.11 -13.89 13.00
C SER A 37 -21.57 -12.46 13.17
N THR A 38 -21.02 -11.93 12.08
CA THR A 38 -21.63 -10.79 11.36
C THR A 38 -21.58 -11.13 9.87
N VAL A 39 -22.73 -11.27 9.22
CA VAL A 39 -22.81 -11.37 7.76
C VAL A 39 -22.45 -9.99 7.24
N ALA A 40 -21.18 -9.77 6.93
CA ALA A 40 -20.79 -8.69 6.04
C ALA A 40 -21.53 -8.94 4.72
N LEU A 41 -22.22 -7.92 4.19
CA LEU A 41 -22.71 -7.95 2.82
C LEU A 41 -21.49 -8.07 1.90
N VAL A 42 -21.10 -9.30 1.58
CA VAL A 42 -20.17 -9.59 0.48
C VAL A 42 -20.94 -9.27 -0.80
N SER A 43 -20.35 -8.44 -1.66
CA SER A 43 -20.90 -8.16 -2.99
C SER A 43 -21.26 -9.46 -3.70
N ALA A 44 -22.41 -9.48 -4.37
CA ALA A 44 -23.02 -10.65 -5.01
C ALA A 44 -22.22 -11.30 -6.17
N ASN A 45 -20.95 -10.92 -6.37
CA ASN A 45 -20.08 -11.48 -7.40
C ASN A 45 -18.93 -12.26 -6.74
N ALA A 46 -18.73 -13.51 -7.19
CA ALA A 46 -17.53 -14.27 -6.86
C ALA A 46 -16.27 -13.52 -7.36
N PRO A 47 -15.14 -13.60 -6.65
CA PRO A 47 -13.91 -12.98 -7.12
C PRO A 47 -13.47 -13.61 -8.45
N ILE A 48 -13.01 -12.79 -9.39
CA ILE A 48 -12.39 -13.25 -10.65
C ILE A 48 -11.01 -13.86 -10.40
N TRP A 49 -10.35 -13.47 -9.31
CA TRP A 49 -9.11 -14.05 -8.83
C TRP A 49 -8.98 -13.91 -7.31
N ARG A 50 -8.36 -14.89 -6.67
CA ARG A 50 -8.11 -14.91 -5.22
C ARG A 50 -6.86 -15.70 -4.93
N SER A 51 -5.99 -15.17 -4.07
CA SER A 51 -4.80 -15.90 -3.62
C SER A 51 -4.51 -15.63 -2.14
N SER A 52 -4.06 -16.68 -1.45
CA SER A 52 -3.49 -16.61 -0.10
C SER A 52 -1.98 -16.81 -0.09
N ALA A 53 -1.38 -17.16 -1.24
CA ALA A 53 0.04 -17.43 -1.32
C ALA A 53 0.84 -16.11 -1.36
N PRO A 54 1.98 -16.02 -0.64
CA PRO A 54 2.83 -14.84 -0.64
C PRO A 54 3.35 -14.50 -2.04
N TYR A 55 3.29 -13.21 -2.40
CA TYR A 55 3.79 -12.65 -3.68
C TYR A 55 3.12 -13.19 -4.94
N GLU A 56 2.02 -13.93 -4.82
CA GLU A 56 1.22 -14.25 -5.99
C GLU A 56 0.59 -12.99 -6.56
N ASP A 57 0.59 -12.91 -7.89
CA ASP A 57 0.05 -11.80 -8.65
C ASP A 57 -1.01 -12.23 -9.65
N PHE A 58 -1.81 -11.26 -10.07
CA PHE A 58 -2.80 -11.40 -11.13
C PHE A 58 -2.86 -10.11 -11.93
N SER A 59 -2.88 -10.20 -13.26
CA SER A 59 -2.95 -9.05 -14.15
C SER A 59 -4.21 -9.11 -15.03
N HIS A 60 -4.98 -8.02 -15.05
CA HIS A 60 -6.20 -7.88 -15.84
C HIS A 60 -6.55 -6.41 -16.06
N GLY A 61 -7.13 -6.06 -17.22
CA GLY A 61 -7.61 -4.69 -17.47
C GLY A 61 -6.54 -3.58 -17.46
N GLY A 62 -5.26 -3.91 -17.66
CA GLY A 62 -4.15 -2.95 -17.56
C GLY A 62 -3.64 -2.71 -16.13
N TYR A 63 -4.18 -3.44 -15.15
CA TYR A 63 -3.73 -3.44 -13.76
C TYR A 63 -3.12 -4.78 -13.39
N SER A 64 -2.36 -4.79 -12.29
CA SER A 64 -2.01 -6.00 -11.55
C SER A 64 -2.40 -5.89 -10.08
N TRP A 65 -2.61 -7.01 -9.42
CA TRP A 65 -2.83 -7.11 -7.98
C TRP A 65 -1.82 -8.08 -7.40
N ASN A 66 -1.13 -7.67 -6.34
CA ASN A 66 -0.01 -8.41 -5.78
C ASN A 66 -0.29 -8.70 -4.31
N ASN A 67 -0.16 -9.97 -3.89
CA ASN A 67 -0.32 -10.39 -2.50
C ASN A 67 1.02 -10.34 -1.75
N ASP A 68 1.67 -9.17 -1.72
CA ASP A 68 3.03 -9.05 -1.19
C ASP A 68 3.07 -9.24 0.32
N ILE A 69 3.89 -10.19 0.78
CA ILE A 69 4.10 -10.54 2.19
C ILE A 69 5.58 -10.84 2.41
N TRP A 70 6.31 -9.94 3.06
CA TRP A 70 7.78 -10.03 3.21
C TRP A 70 8.28 -10.23 4.63
N GLY A 71 7.42 -10.22 5.64
CA GLY A 71 7.81 -10.45 7.05
C GLY A 71 8.37 -11.85 7.37
N GLY A 72 8.59 -12.71 6.37
CA GLY A 72 9.09 -14.07 6.53
C GLY A 72 8.25 -14.88 7.52
N LYS A 73 8.91 -15.59 8.44
CA LYS A 73 8.23 -16.33 9.53
C LYS A 73 7.47 -15.43 10.52
N GLY A 74 7.71 -14.11 10.49
CA GLY A 74 7.04 -13.13 11.33
C GLY A 74 5.79 -12.52 10.68
N ALA A 75 5.45 -12.88 9.44
CA ALA A 75 4.20 -12.50 8.81
C ALA A 75 3.10 -13.51 9.13
N GLY A 76 1.90 -13.01 9.38
CA GLY A 76 0.70 -13.82 9.51
C GLY A 76 0.00 -14.03 8.16
N PRO A 77 -1.08 -14.84 8.14
CA PRO A 77 -1.78 -15.17 6.91
C PRO A 77 -2.47 -13.94 6.31
N GLN A 78 -2.50 -13.88 4.98
CA GLN A 78 -3.15 -12.83 4.20
C GLN A 78 -3.80 -13.45 2.96
N THR A 79 -4.91 -12.87 2.50
CA THR A 79 -5.62 -13.33 1.31
C THR A 79 -6.20 -12.15 0.56
N ILE A 80 -5.74 -11.97 -0.68
CA ILE A 80 -6.26 -10.96 -1.61
C ILE A 80 -7.37 -11.57 -2.48
N SER A 81 -8.35 -10.76 -2.85
CA SER A 81 -9.45 -11.15 -3.74
C SER A 81 -9.82 -9.99 -4.66
N VAL A 82 -9.87 -10.24 -5.96
CA VAL A 82 -10.18 -9.26 -7.00
C VAL A 82 -11.54 -9.60 -7.57
N TYR A 83 -12.43 -8.61 -7.64
CA TYR A 83 -13.80 -8.75 -8.14
C TYR A 83 -14.02 -8.06 -9.48
N ALA A 84 -13.29 -6.96 -9.72
CA ALA A 84 -13.28 -6.21 -10.97
C ALA A 84 -12.00 -5.37 -11.07
N ASP A 85 -11.75 -4.76 -12.24
CA ASP A 85 -10.56 -3.94 -12.50
C ASP A 85 -10.36 -2.77 -11.53
N ASN A 86 -11.44 -2.31 -10.90
CA ASN A 86 -11.42 -1.25 -9.92
C ASN A 86 -11.89 -1.72 -8.53
N GLN A 87 -12.12 -3.02 -8.31
CA GLN A 87 -12.69 -3.51 -7.05
C GLN A 87 -11.97 -4.75 -6.55
N TRP A 88 -11.39 -4.65 -5.36
CA TRP A 88 -10.65 -5.74 -4.72
C TRP A 88 -10.71 -5.62 -3.19
N SER A 89 -10.27 -6.65 -2.49
CA SER A 89 -10.19 -6.68 -1.03
C SER A 89 -8.99 -7.49 -0.58
N VAL A 90 -8.55 -7.26 0.65
CA VAL A 90 -7.59 -8.12 1.33
C VAL A 90 -8.02 -8.37 2.78
N TRP A 91 -7.99 -9.63 3.18
CA TRP A 91 -8.02 -10.02 4.58
C TRP A 91 -6.59 -10.30 5.04
N SER A 92 -6.19 -9.83 6.22
CA SER A 92 -4.84 -10.05 6.76
C SER A 92 -4.84 -10.14 8.28
N ASN A 93 -4.13 -11.12 8.84
CA ASN A 93 -3.96 -11.32 10.28
C ASN A 93 -2.48 -11.23 10.66
N GLN A 94 -1.91 -10.04 10.60
CA GLN A 94 -0.51 -9.80 10.95
C GLN A 94 -0.33 -9.71 12.46
N PRO A 95 0.74 -10.28 13.04
CA PRO A 95 1.00 -10.18 14.47
C PRO A 95 1.27 -8.72 14.87
N ASN A 96 1.00 -8.39 16.14
CA ASN A 96 1.25 -7.06 16.67
C ASN A 96 2.73 -6.88 17.07
N THR A 97 3.62 -6.97 16.10
CA THR A 97 5.08 -6.77 16.26
C THR A 97 5.54 -5.61 15.38
N GLY A 98 6.67 -4.99 15.71
CA GLY A 98 7.23 -3.89 14.91
C GLY A 98 7.54 -4.29 13.47
N GLY A 99 7.61 -3.28 12.59
CA GLY A 99 7.94 -3.43 11.17
C GLY A 99 6.75 -3.83 10.30
N ILE A 100 6.69 -3.28 9.09
CA ILE A 100 5.66 -3.61 8.09
C ILE A 100 5.86 -5.06 7.63
N LYS A 101 4.76 -5.83 7.54
CA LYS A 101 4.78 -7.25 7.16
C LYS A 101 4.38 -7.49 5.71
N SER A 102 3.50 -6.65 5.17
CA SER A 102 2.89 -6.84 3.86
C SER A 102 2.42 -5.52 3.25
N TYR A 103 2.33 -5.51 1.92
CA TYR A 103 1.69 -4.45 1.11
C TYR A 103 0.88 -5.07 -0.03
N PRO A 104 -0.26 -5.71 0.28
CA PRO A 104 -1.22 -6.06 -0.75
C PRO A 104 -1.67 -4.81 -1.48
N HIS A 105 -1.58 -4.80 -2.81
CA HIS A 105 -1.84 -3.61 -3.60
C HIS A 105 -2.31 -3.93 -5.01
N GLN A 106 -2.95 -2.93 -5.62
CA GLN A 106 -3.19 -2.84 -7.06
C GLN A 106 -2.14 -1.92 -7.69
N ALA A 107 -1.61 -2.27 -8.86
CA ALA A 107 -0.62 -1.48 -9.59
C ALA A 107 -1.08 -1.14 -11.02
N PHE A 108 -0.66 0.02 -11.51
CA PHE A 108 -0.83 0.49 -12.89
C PHE A 108 0.50 1.04 -13.41
N ASN A 109 0.95 0.55 -14.58
CA ASN A 109 2.19 1.02 -15.20
C ASN A 109 1.92 2.24 -16.09
N VAL A 110 2.68 3.32 -15.87
CA VAL A 110 2.62 4.57 -16.63
C VAL A 110 3.69 4.59 -17.72
N GLY A 111 4.97 4.40 -17.36
CA GLY A 111 6.09 4.30 -18.28
C GLY A 111 6.33 5.56 -19.14
N LYS A 112 6.12 6.76 -18.58
CA LYS A 112 6.23 8.04 -19.32
C LYS A 112 7.04 9.09 -18.53
N PRO A 113 7.84 9.94 -19.21
CA PRO A 113 8.41 11.14 -18.59
C PRO A 113 7.31 12.04 -18.01
N LEU A 114 7.52 12.57 -16.80
CA LEU A 114 6.56 13.44 -16.12
C LEU A 114 6.12 14.63 -16.99
N SER A 115 7.06 15.23 -17.72
CA SER A 115 6.82 16.31 -18.68
C SER A 115 5.84 15.95 -19.81
N SER A 116 5.78 14.68 -20.20
CA SER A 116 4.95 14.20 -21.32
C SER A 116 3.52 13.83 -20.93
N ILE A 117 3.28 13.63 -19.63
CA ILE A 117 1.97 13.24 -19.08
C ILE A 117 1.06 14.47 -19.08
N LYS A 118 -0.14 14.37 -19.68
CA LYS A 118 -1.15 15.44 -19.62
C LYS A 118 -2.02 15.32 -18.37
N THR A 119 -2.43 14.11 -18.05
CA THR A 119 -3.27 13.80 -16.88
C THR A 119 -2.71 12.57 -16.19
N LEU A 120 -2.57 12.64 -14.87
CA LEU A 120 -2.29 11.49 -14.01
C LEU A 120 -3.02 11.69 -12.68
N THR A 121 -4.14 10.99 -12.52
CA THR A 121 -4.99 11.09 -11.32
C THR A 121 -5.30 9.70 -10.79
N GLY A 122 -5.40 9.56 -9.47
CA GLY A 122 -5.86 8.34 -8.80
C GLY A 122 -7.15 8.60 -8.04
N SER A 123 -8.17 7.77 -8.23
CA SER A 123 -9.41 7.80 -7.46
C SER A 123 -9.54 6.54 -6.61
N PHE A 124 -9.91 6.72 -5.34
CA PHE A 124 -10.05 5.63 -4.38
C PHE A 124 -11.35 5.75 -3.57
N ASN A 125 -11.90 4.61 -3.18
CA ASN A 125 -12.99 4.46 -2.22
C ASN A 125 -12.78 3.14 -1.48
N GLN A 126 -12.68 3.18 -0.16
CA GLN A 126 -12.33 2.03 0.66
C GLN A 126 -13.21 1.90 1.91
N ASP A 127 -13.21 0.71 2.51
CA ASP A 127 -13.62 0.47 3.89
C ASP A 127 -12.45 -0.18 4.62
N VAL A 128 -12.04 0.41 5.74
CA VAL A 128 -10.89 -0.01 6.54
C VAL A 128 -11.34 -0.42 7.95
N PRO A 129 -10.58 -1.30 8.64
CA PRO A 129 -10.88 -1.65 10.02
C PRO A 129 -10.67 -0.44 10.95
N SER A 130 -11.28 -0.45 12.13
CA SER A 130 -11.10 0.63 13.12
C SER A 130 -9.80 0.53 13.93
N GLY A 131 -9.16 -0.64 13.97
CA GLY A 131 -7.97 -0.91 14.78
C GLY A 131 -6.83 -1.57 14.00
N GLY A 132 -5.73 -1.85 14.69
CA GLY A 132 -4.49 -2.37 14.11
C GLY A 132 -3.40 -1.31 13.98
N ALA A 133 -2.37 -1.63 13.21
CA ALA A 133 -1.26 -0.76 12.84
C ALA A 133 -1.05 -0.86 11.31
N TRP A 134 -1.51 0.13 10.57
CA TRP A 134 -1.49 0.14 9.11
C TRP A 134 -1.69 1.54 8.53
N ASP A 135 -1.36 1.68 7.26
CA ASP A 135 -1.64 2.86 6.44
C ASP A 135 -2.09 2.44 5.04
N THR A 136 -3.15 3.07 4.53
CA THR A 136 -3.54 2.96 3.12
C THR A 136 -2.86 4.06 2.34
N ALA A 137 -2.13 3.69 1.30
CA ALA A 137 -1.27 4.63 0.60
C ALA A 137 -1.21 4.34 -0.90
N TYR A 138 -1.10 5.43 -1.67
CA TYR A 138 -0.46 5.33 -2.97
C TYR A 138 1.04 5.10 -2.77
N ASP A 139 1.62 4.23 -3.59
CA ASP A 139 3.06 4.02 -3.67
C ASP A 139 3.51 4.20 -5.14
N ILE A 140 4.20 5.31 -5.40
CA ILE A 140 4.50 5.80 -6.74
C ILE A 140 6.00 5.71 -6.98
N TRP A 141 6.36 4.98 -8.02
CA TRP A 141 7.74 4.70 -8.35
C TRP A 141 8.13 5.35 -9.66
N ASP A 142 9.32 5.93 -9.71
CA ASP A 142 9.97 6.23 -10.97
C ASP A 142 10.54 4.95 -11.61
N SER A 143 10.74 4.93 -12.93
CA SER A 143 11.17 3.72 -13.64
C SER A 143 12.55 3.20 -13.22
N SER A 144 13.40 4.06 -12.62
CA SER A 144 14.72 3.67 -12.10
C SER A 144 14.71 3.20 -10.64
N HIS A 145 13.54 3.25 -9.99
CA HIS A 145 13.33 2.89 -8.59
C HIS A 145 14.28 3.63 -7.63
N GLN A 146 14.62 4.88 -7.95
CA GLN A 146 15.45 5.76 -7.11
C GLN A 146 14.62 6.69 -6.24
N ASN A 147 13.36 6.93 -6.61
CA ASN A 147 12.42 7.77 -5.91
C ASN A 147 11.10 7.02 -5.69
N GLU A 148 10.76 6.85 -4.42
CA GLU A 148 9.47 6.35 -3.94
C GLU A 148 8.66 7.53 -3.38
N ILE A 149 7.47 7.74 -3.90
CA ILE A 149 6.56 8.80 -3.45
C ILE A 149 5.30 8.14 -2.89
N MET A 150 5.11 8.25 -1.57
CA MET A 150 3.96 7.68 -0.90
C MET A 150 2.92 8.76 -0.58
N LEU A 151 1.63 8.48 -0.82
CA LEU A 151 0.52 9.37 -0.45
C LEU A 151 -0.43 8.64 0.50
N TRP A 152 -0.28 8.86 1.82
CA TRP A 152 -1.08 8.17 2.84
C TRP A 152 -2.46 8.83 2.95
N THR A 153 -3.51 8.09 2.63
CA THR A 153 -4.90 8.59 2.55
C THR A 153 -5.65 8.40 3.87
N ASN A 154 -5.45 7.25 4.52
CA ASN A 154 -5.93 6.91 5.86
C ASN A 154 -4.89 6.01 6.54
N HIS A 155 -4.83 6.03 7.87
CA HIS A 155 -3.82 5.31 8.65
C HIS A 155 -4.15 5.34 10.14
N THR A 156 -3.54 4.45 10.92
CA THR A 156 -3.70 4.41 12.39
C THR A 156 -2.75 5.33 13.14
N GLY A 157 -1.70 5.84 12.48
CA GLY A 157 -0.81 6.88 13.03
C GLY A 157 -1.43 8.28 13.00
N ASN A 158 -0.62 9.31 13.21
CA ASN A 158 -1.03 10.71 13.18
C ASN A 158 -0.34 11.49 12.05
N PRO A 159 -1.00 12.49 11.46
CA PRO A 159 -0.40 13.29 10.38
C PRO A 159 0.84 14.09 10.78
N ASP A 160 1.10 14.27 12.07
CA ASP A 160 2.28 14.93 12.61
C ASP A 160 3.53 14.03 12.64
N GLY A 161 3.44 12.79 12.14
CA GLY A 161 4.55 11.83 12.11
C GLY A 161 4.64 10.95 13.36
N SER A 162 3.72 11.08 14.31
CA SER A 162 3.63 10.24 15.51
C SER A 162 2.66 9.06 15.33
N GLY A 163 2.57 8.18 16.34
CA GLY A 163 1.61 7.07 16.39
C GLY A 163 2.23 5.68 16.20
N ASN A 164 1.38 4.67 16.03
CA ASN A 164 1.79 3.27 15.95
C ASN A 164 2.38 2.88 14.57
N VAL A 165 2.04 3.64 13.53
CA VAL A 165 2.73 3.66 12.23
C VAL A 165 3.25 5.08 12.00
N LYS A 166 4.41 5.19 11.36
CA LYS A 166 5.09 6.48 11.09
C LYS A 166 5.67 6.43 9.68
N PRO A 167 5.66 7.55 8.93
CA PRO A 167 6.29 7.61 7.63
C PRO A 167 7.82 7.43 7.76
N ILE A 168 8.45 6.94 6.70
CA ILE A 168 9.91 6.88 6.62
C ILE A 168 10.48 8.30 6.70
N SER A 169 11.39 8.51 7.65
CA SER A 169 12.00 9.82 7.89
C SER A 169 13.47 9.69 8.28
N SER A 170 14.27 10.67 7.86
CA SER A 170 15.65 10.86 8.32
C SER A 170 15.74 11.55 9.69
N GLN A 171 14.66 12.21 10.12
CA GLN A 171 14.64 12.98 11.37
C GLN A 171 13.45 12.61 12.25
N TYR A 172 13.73 12.43 13.54
CA TYR A 172 12.74 12.14 14.57
C TYR A 172 12.95 13.07 15.76
N ASP A 173 11.87 13.48 16.40
CA ASP A 173 11.92 14.26 17.63
C ASP A 173 12.18 13.36 18.87
N PRO A 174 12.38 13.93 20.08
CA PRO A 174 12.62 13.14 21.28
C PRO A 174 11.47 12.18 21.68
N SER A 175 10.24 12.41 21.17
CA SER A 175 9.11 11.50 21.38
C SER A 175 9.13 10.31 20.39
N GLY A 176 10.00 10.37 19.39
CA GLY A 176 10.09 9.40 18.30
C GLY A 176 9.13 9.67 17.15
N ALA A 177 8.48 10.84 17.09
CA ALA A 177 7.68 11.25 15.94
C ALA A 177 8.59 11.66 14.79
N ALA A 178 8.25 11.26 13.56
CA ALA A 178 8.93 11.74 12.37
C ALA A 178 8.74 13.26 12.25
N ILE A 179 9.78 13.99 11.84
CA ILE A 179 9.71 15.45 11.67
C ILE A 179 9.39 15.76 10.21
N PRO A 180 8.30 16.50 9.91
CA PRO A 180 7.97 16.85 8.53
C PRO A 180 8.94 17.89 7.97
N VAL A 181 9.36 17.71 6.72
CA VAL A 181 10.17 18.68 5.96
C VAL A 181 9.32 19.81 5.36
N PHE A 182 8.03 19.56 5.13
CA PHE A 182 7.03 20.58 4.80
C PHE A 182 5.72 20.27 5.53
N SER A 183 5.04 21.30 6.04
CA SER A 183 3.78 21.13 6.77
C SER A 183 2.63 21.84 6.07
N ASN A 184 1.41 21.25 6.15
CA ASN A 184 0.17 21.82 5.62
C ASN A 184 0.25 22.25 4.14
N VAL A 185 0.91 21.45 3.30
CA VAL A 185 1.04 21.70 1.87
C VAL A 185 -0.28 21.39 1.17
N ASN A 186 -0.87 22.39 0.51
CA ASN A 186 -2.04 22.20 -0.35
C ASN A 186 -1.60 21.85 -1.77
N VAL A 187 -1.76 20.59 -2.17
CA VAL A 187 -1.39 20.09 -3.51
C VAL A 187 -2.20 18.85 -3.85
N GLY A 188 -2.45 18.62 -5.13
CA GLY A 188 -3.10 17.38 -5.59
C GLY A 188 -4.54 17.20 -5.10
N GLY A 189 -5.20 18.27 -4.66
CA GLY A 189 -6.56 18.25 -4.13
C GLY A 189 -6.69 17.95 -2.61
N ALA A 190 -5.59 17.97 -1.85
CA ALA A 190 -5.62 17.78 -0.40
C ALA A 190 -4.51 18.56 0.33
N ASN A 191 -4.55 18.53 1.66
CA ASN A 191 -3.53 19.10 2.53
C ASN A 191 -2.67 17.98 3.13
N TRP A 192 -1.35 18.11 3.04
CA TRP A 192 -0.38 17.08 3.41
C TRP A 192 0.72 17.62 4.34
N ASN A 193 1.19 16.78 5.25
CA ASN A 193 2.52 16.93 5.85
C ASN A 193 3.48 16.02 5.09
N VAL A 194 4.65 16.54 4.73
CA VAL A 194 5.62 15.87 3.86
C VAL A 194 6.82 15.46 4.70
N PHE A 195 7.19 14.19 4.62
CA PHE A 195 8.31 13.58 5.31
C PHE A 195 9.29 13.04 4.28
N GLU A 196 10.56 13.01 4.65
CA GLU A 196 11.63 12.55 3.77
C GLU A 196 12.60 11.65 4.51
N GLY A 197 12.91 10.50 3.92
CA GLY A 197 13.91 9.57 4.41
C GLY A 197 14.48 8.69 3.30
N SER A 198 15.09 7.58 3.69
CA SER A 198 15.65 6.59 2.76
C SER A 198 15.45 5.17 3.27
N ASN A 199 15.29 4.26 2.31
CA ASN A 199 15.28 2.81 2.53
C ASN A 199 16.19 2.08 1.51
N GLY A 200 17.31 2.71 1.16
CA GLY A 200 18.17 2.31 0.04
C GLY A 200 17.98 3.20 -1.20
N GLN A 201 16.72 3.54 -1.47
CA GLN A 201 16.26 4.61 -2.36
C GLN A 201 15.78 5.81 -1.52
N ARG A 202 15.51 6.93 -2.18
CA ARG A 202 14.86 8.08 -1.51
C ARG A 202 13.36 7.83 -1.39
N VAL A 203 12.81 8.13 -0.21
CA VAL A 203 11.38 8.01 0.07
C VAL A 203 10.82 9.37 0.49
N ILE A 204 9.77 9.82 -0.18
CA ILE A 204 9.03 11.04 0.16
C ILE A 204 7.59 10.64 0.48
N SER A 205 7.20 10.76 1.74
CA SER A 205 5.86 10.41 2.21
C SER A 205 5.03 11.67 2.44
N LEU A 206 3.90 11.80 1.74
CA LEU A 206 2.90 12.81 1.98
C LEU A 206 1.77 12.19 2.82
N VAL A 207 1.66 12.62 4.07
CA VAL A 207 0.64 12.14 5.01
C VAL A 207 -0.50 13.15 5.08
N ARG A 208 -1.72 12.71 4.73
CA ARG A 208 -2.88 13.59 4.65
C ARG A 208 -3.24 14.13 6.03
N THR A 209 -3.39 15.45 6.13
CA THR A 209 -3.73 16.13 7.40
C THR A 209 -5.16 15.83 7.88
N SER A 210 -6.06 15.52 6.94
CA SER A 210 -7.42 15.04 7.22
C SER A 210 -7.63 13.70 6.50
N LYS A 211 -7.60 12.62 7.28
CA LYS A 211 -7.77 11.23 6.80
C LYS A 211 -9.09 11.08 6.06
N THR A 212 -9.10 10.26 5.01
CA THR A 212 -10.33 9.98 4.27
C THR A 212 -10.29 8.61 3.63
N ASP A 213 -11.46 7.98 3.51
CA ASP A 213 -11.65 6.70 2.84
C ASP A 213 -12.16 6.84 1.40
N SER A 214 -12.34 8.06 0.91
CA SER A 214 -12.65 8.27 -0.51
C SER A 214 -12.14 9.61 -1.03
N GLY A 215 -11.76 9.63 -2.30
CA GLY A 215 -11.35 10.86 -2.94
C GLY A 215 -10.64 10.64 -4.27
N THR A 216 -10.20 11.75 -4.86
CA THR A 216 -9.34 11.75 -6.03
C THR A 216 -8.10 12.58 -5.71
N VAL A 217 -6.93 12.12 -6.14
CA VAL A 217 -5.66 12.82 -6.03
C VAL A 217 -5.14 13.14 -7.42
N ASP A 218 -4.79 14.39 -7.65
CA ASP A 218 -4.01 14.77 -8.84
C ASP A 218 -2.54 14.47 -8.57
N ILE A 219 -2.13 13.27 -8.99
CA ILE A 219 -0.79 12.73 -8.78
C ILE A 219 0.23 13.52 -9.60
N LYS A 220 -0.13 13.95 -10.83
CA LYS A 220 0.75 14.81 -11.64
C LYS A 220 1.08 16.09 -10.88
N ALA A 221 0.09 16.77 -10.30
CA ALA A 221 0.30 17.99 -9.54
C ALA A 221 1.23 17.78 -8.32
N VAL A 222 1.09 16.65 -7.63
CA VAL A 222 2.01 16.29 -6.53
C VAL A 222 3.44 16.10 -7.03
N LEU A 223 3.63 15.34 -8.10
CA LEU A 223 4.96 15.08 -8.66
C LEU A 223 5.62 16.36 -9.21
N GLU A 224 4.86 17.24 -9.88
CA GLU A 224 5.36 18.53 -10.36
C GLU A 224 5.72 19.48 -9.20
N TRP A 225 4.96 19.46 -8.10
CA TRP A 225 5.30 20.21 -6.90
C TRP A 225 6.60 19.71 -6.26
N LEU A 226 6.78 18.39 -6.13
CA LEU A 226 8.02 17.81 -5.63
C LEU A 226 9.22 18.15 -6.53
N LYS A 227 9.04 18.06 -7.85
CA LYS A 227 10.03 18.52 -8.83
C LYS A 227 10.37 20.01 -8.64
N SER A 228 9.37 20.86 -8.39
CA SER A 228 9.60 22.30 -8.13
C SER A 228 10.30 22.57 -6.80
N LYS A 229 10.30 21.62 -5.85
CA LYS A 229 11.10 21.68 -4.62
C LYS A 229 12.52 21.15 -4.80
N GLY A 230 12.89 20.77 -6.02
CA GLY A 230 14.20 20.20 -6.32
C GLY A 230 14.35 18.78 -5.80
N CYS A 231 13.24 18.08 -5.50
CA CYS A 231 13.33 16.69 -5.07
C CYS A 231 13.92 15.83 -6.20
N PHE A 232 13.42 15.96 -7.42
CA PHE A 232 13.93 15.23 -8.57
C PHE A 232 13.78 16.06 -9.84
N GLY A 233 14.44 15.64 -10.91
CA GLY A 233 14.34 16.24 -12.24
C GLY A 233 13.08 15.80 -12.99
N ASP A 234 13.18 15.67 -14.30
CA ASP A 234 12.09 15.09 -15.11
C ASP A 234 12.13 13.56 -15.06
N ILE A 235 11.61 12.99 -13.98
CA ILE A 235 11.56 11.53 -13.80
C ILE A 235 10.69 10.86 -14.86
N SER A 236 11.04 9.61 -15.22
CA SER A 236 10.11 8.71 -15.89
C SER A 236 9.23 8.06 -14.83
N VAL A 237 7.93 8.37 -14.83
CA VAL A 237 6.97 7.76 -13.91
C VAL A 237 6.80 6.29 -14.31
N GLY A 238 7.16 5.38 -13.40
CA GLY A 238 7.12 3.94 -13.59
C GLY A 238 5.74 3.38 -13.31
N SER A 239 5.46 3.10 -12.04
CA SER A 239 4.19 2.51 -11.58
C SER A 239 3.48 3.37 -10.55
N ILE A 240 2.15 3.33 -10.59
CA ILE A 240 1.27 3.86 -9.54
C ILE A 240 0.62 2.67 -8.85
N GLN A 241 0.91 2.50 -7.57
CA GLN A 241 0.32 1.45 -6.74
C GLN A 241 -0.63 2.07 -5.73
N TYR A 242 -1.65 1.33 -5.31
CA TYR A 242 -2.51 1.68 -4.19
C TYR A 242 -2.86 0.43 -3.39
N GLY A 243 -2.67 0.49 -2.07
CA GLY A 243 -2.81 -0.66 -1.20
C GLY A 243 -2.77 -0.27 0.26
N VAL A 244 -2.40 -1.23 1.11
CA VAL A 244 -2.27 -1.03 2.56
C VAL A 244 -0.97 -1.63 3.07
N GLU A 245 -0.12 -0.84 3.71
CA GLU A 245 1.02 -1.35 4.46
C GLU A 245 0.53 -1.83 5.84
N ILE A 246 0.69 -3.12 6.13
CA ILE A 246 0.18 -3.71 7.37
C ILE A 246 1.34 -4.06 8.30
N THR A 247 1.46 -3.32 9.40
CA THR A 247 2.38 -3.64 10.50
C THR A 247 1.77 -4.67 11.44
N GLY A 248 0.47 -4.54 11.75
CA GLY A 248 -0.26 -5.45 12.64
C GLY A 248 -1.77 -5.39 12.45
N SER A 249 -2.41 -6.57 12.42
CA SER A 249 -3.86 -6.75 12.34
C SER A 249 -4.29 -8.00 13.13
N PRO A 250 -3.97 -8.10 14.43
CA PRO A 250 -4.17 -9.31 15.21
C PRO A 250 -5.66 -9.67 15.29
N GLY A 251 -5.97 -10.94 15.06
CA GLY A 251 -7.35 -11.44 14.97
C GLY A 251 -7.94 -11.36 13.56
N GLY A 252 -7.20 -10.79 12.61
CA GLY A 252 -7.63 -10.65 11.22
C GLY A 252 -8.45 -9.38 10.98
N ALA A 253 -8.10 -8.64 9.94
CA ALA A 253 -8.82 -7.45 9.50
C ALA A 253 -9.08 -7.50 7.99
N ASN A 254 -10.19 -6.90 7.56
CA ASN A 254 -10.55 -6.75 6.16
C ASN A 254 -10.32 -5.30 5.71
N PHE A 255 -9.70 -5.13 4.55
CA PHE A 255 -9.59 -3.88 3.83
C PHE A 255 -10.30 -4.07 2.49
N ASN A 256 -11.35 -3.29 2.25
CA ASN A 256 -12.15 -3.39 1.02
C ASN A 256 -11.91 -2.16 0.17
N PHE A 257 -11.42 -2.33 -1.05
CA PHE A 257 -11.21 -1.28 -2.01
C PHE A 257 -12.37 -1.32 -3.01
N LYS A 258 -13.42 -0.55 -2.72
CA LYS A 258 -14.67 -0.49 -3.49
C LYS A 258 -14.50 0.18 -4.84
N ASN A 259 -13.54 1.09 -4.96
CA ASN A 259 -13.09 1.68 -6.21
C ASN A 259 -11.61 2.04 -6.10
N CYS A 260 -10.79 1.59 -7.05
CA CYS A 260 -9.41 2.04 -7.26
C CYS A 260 -9.17 2.18 -8.76
N SER A 261 -8.82 3.37 -9.22
CA SER A 261 -8.62 3.62 -10.65
C SER A 261 -7.56 4.70 -10.89
N VAL A 262 -6.75 4.50 -11.92
CA VAL A 262 -5.77 5.47 -12.41
C VAL A 262 -6.18 5.95 -13.79
N THR A 263 -6.18 7.27 -13.99
CA THR A 263 -6.34 7.89 -15.30
C THR A 263 -5.01 8.46 -15.74
N SER A 264 -4.47 7.97 -16.86
CA SER A 264 -3.21 8.46 -17.45
C SER A 264 -3.35 8.71 -18.95
N THR A 265 -3.06 9.94 -19.40
CA THR A 265 -3.02 10.32 -20.83
C THR A 265 -1.71 11.00 -21.18
#